data_AF-A0A924KKQ2-F1
#
_entry.id   AF-A0A924KKQ2-F1
#
_cell.length_a   1.000
_cell.length_b   1.000
_cell.length_c   1.000
_cell.angle_alpha   90.00
_cell.angle_beta   90.00
_cell.angle_gamma   90.00
#
_symmetry.space_group_name_H-M   'P 1'
#
loop_
_entity.id
_entity.type
_entity.pdbx_description
1 polymer ?
#
loop_
_entity_poly.entity_id
_entity_poly.type
_entity_poly.pdbx_seq_one_letter_code
_entity_poly.pdbx_strand_id
1 'polypeptide(L)'
;MGHDILRILERWSQPYRERLAEQIAAMEKQEMQLTPEELQWLATARSSTRKLFLGNGSSGIVPVSGTGWTQILTQFALDAGTHWKLAAHQMRRLYAYTFVRHRLGDMLFLKEQFKHSSIEMTQLYGANPVQDAGLYDDILIELMTYKAGVVAQWLEKDEPLAGGAGFKIRQMRAQDEGCGGSGIYAKGTCSECGNGLIDSRFIPIWQEAYRHHKELKNDATAMGPGVVKRVERDLAQAANILKDLGVQVDAGDEDAQVASC
;
A
#
# COMPACT_ATOMS: atom_id res chain seq x y z
N MET A 1 -5.56 -4.20 28.88
CA MET A 1 -4.14 -3.79 28.73
C MET A 1 -3.88 -2.99 27.45
N GLY A 2 -4.03 -3.57 26.24
CA GLY A 2 -3.75 -2.84 24.98
C GLY A 2 -4.57 -1.55 24.78
N HIS A 3 -5.85 -1.59 25.12
CA HIS A 3 -6.74 -0.41 25.04
C HIS A 3 -6.38 0.66 26.08
N ASP A 4 -5.75 0.27 27.20
CA ASP A 4 -5.38 1.20 28.28
C ASP A 4 -4.13 1.99 27.91
N ILE A 5 -3.17 1.36 27.20
CA ILE A 5 -2.00 2.04 26.63
C ILE A 5 -2.45 3.08 25.60
N LEU A 6 -3.40 2.74 24.71
CA LEU A 6 -3.96 3.69 23.75
C LEU A 6 -4.62 4.87 24.45
N ARG A 7 -5.45 4.65 25.47
CA ARG A 7 -6.05 5.72 26.29
C ARG A 7 -5.01 6.62 26.97
N ILE A 8 -3.92 6.04 27.47
CA ILE A 8 -2.82 6.81 28.07
C ILE A 8 -2.14 7.69 27.01
N LEU A 9 -1.86 7.17 25.82
CA LEU A 9 -1.26 7.92 24.70
C LEU A 9 -2.21 8.96 24.10
N GLU A 10 -3.52 8.68 24.05
CA GLU A 10 -4.56 9.63 23.67
C GLU A 10 -4.59 10.82 24.66
N ARG A 11 -4.59 10.54 25.96
CA ARG A 11 -4.54 11.57 27.01
C ARG A 11 -3.23 12.37 27.00
N TRP A 12 -2.10 11.71 26.77
CA TRP A 12 -0.79 12.38 26.67
C TRP A 12 -0.68 13.26 25.42
N SER A 13 -1.20 12.80 24.27
CA SER A 13 -1.18 13.54 23.02
C SER A 13 -2.25 14.64 22.92
N GLN A 14 -3.27 14.61 23.78
CA GLN A 14 -4.39 15.55 23.79
C GLN A 14 -3.96 17.03 23.70
N PRO A 15 -3.10 17.58 24.59
CA PRO A 15 -2.69 18.99 24.51
C PRO A 15 -1.92 19.33 23.22
N TYR A 16 -1.23 18.37 22.60
CA TYR A 16 -0.59 18.58 21.30
C TYR A 16 -1.60 18.58 20.14
N ARG A 17 -2.63 17.74 20.22
CA ARG A 17 -3.72 17.67 19.21
C ARG A 17 -4.62 18.90 19.29
N GLU A 18 -4.91 19.41 20.49
CA GLU A 18 -5.65 20.64 20.73
C GLU A 18 -4.89 21.85 20.17
N ARG A 19 -3.62 22.05 20.55
CA ARG A 19 -2.77 23.13 20.01
C ARG A 19 -2.62 23.05 18.48
N LEU A 20 -2.50 21.86 17.90
CA LEU A 20 -2.44 21.68 16.45
C LEU A 20 -3.78 22.06 15.77
N ALA A 21 -4.92 21.75 16.39
CA ALA A 21 -6.23 22.16 15.89
C ALA A 21 -6.44 23.69 15.98
N GLU A 22 -5.96 24.33 17.05
CA GLU A 22 -5.95 25.80 17.18
C GLU A 22 -5.09 26.46 16.09
N GLN A 23 -3.89 25.94 15.81
CA GLN A 23 -3.02 26.43 14.75
C GLN A 23 -3.66 26.29 13.35
N ILE A 24 -4.29 25.15 13.07
CA ILE A 24 -5.05 24.93 11.82
C ILE A 24 -6.18 25.96 11.71
N ALA A 25 -7.00 26.11 12.76
CA ALA A 25 -8.14 27.03 12.76
C ALA A 25 -7.72 28.52 12.70
N ALA A 26 -6.53 28.87 13.17
CA ALA A 26 -5.97 30.21 13.05
C ALA A 26 -5.56 30.53 11.60
N MET A 27 -4.88 29.59 10.92
CA MET A 27 -4.50 29.75 9.51
C MET A 27 -5.70 29.69 8.56
N GLU A 28 -6.70 28.85 8.84
CA GLU A 28 -7.95 28.79 8.06
C GLU A 28 -8.80 30.07 8.15
N LYS A 29 -8.55 30.93 9.15
CA LYS A 29 -9.18 32.24 9.30
C LYS A 29 -8.42 33.40 8.64
N GLN A 30 -7.24 33.16 8.07
CA GLN A 30 -6.53 34.20 7.32
C GLN A 30 -7.23 34.40 5.97
N GLU A 31 -7.81 35.59 5.75
CA GLU A 31 -8.48 35.96 4.49
C GLU A 31 -7.49 36.24 3.33
N MET A 32 -6.18 36.23 3.63
CA MET A 32 -5.11 36.49 2.67
C MET A 32 -4.70 35.21 1.93
N GLN A 33 -4.22 35.34 0.68
CA GLN A 33 -3.73 34.18 -0.07
C GLN A 33 -2.51 33.55 0.62
N LEU A 34 -2.71 32.33 1.15
CA LEU A 34 -1.67 31.51 1.75
C LEU A 34 -0.58 31.17 0.71
N THR A 35 0.68 31.21 1.15
CA THR A 35 1.83 30.80 0.35
C THR A 35 1.82 29.28 0.07
N PRO A 36 2.55 28.80 -0.95
CA PRO A 36 2.69 27.37 -1.21
C PRO A 36 3.23 26.56 -0.01
N GLU A 37 4.12 27.16 0.79
CA GLU A 37 4.67 26.53 2.00
C GLU A 37 3.62 26.41 3.11
N GLU A 38 2.81 27.45 3.33
CA GLU A 38 1.70 27.43 4.30
C GLU A 38 0.59 26.44 3.89
N LEU A 39 0.30 26.33 2.59
CA LEU A 39 -0.63 25.33 2.05
C LEU A 39 -0.10 23.89 2.26
N GLN A 40 1.19 23.66 2.01
CA GLN A 40 1.83 22.37 2.23
C GLN A 40 1.90 22.01 3.72
N TRP A 41 2.15 22.99 4.60
CA TRP A 41 2.06 22.84 6.04
C TRP A 41 0.63 22.51 6.46
N LEU A 42 -0.39 23.22 5.95
CA LEU A 42 -1.79 23.02 6.31
C LEU A 42 -2.29 21.63 5.92
N ALA A 43 -1.91 21.13 4.73
CA ALA A 43 -2.18 19.75 4.32
C ALA A 43 -1.52 18.73 5.26
N THR A 44 -0.26 18.96 5.63
CA THR A 44 0.51 18.10 6.55
C THR A 44 -0.08 18.11 7.96
N ALA A 45 -0.49 19.28 8.47
CA ALA A 45 -1.11 19.50 9.76
C ALA A 45 -2.49 18.80 9.86
N ARG A 46 -3.36 19.02 8.86
CA ARG A 46 -4.66 18.33 8.74
C ARG A 46 -4.52 16.80 8.70
N SER A 47 -3.49 16.27 8.02
CA SER A 47 -3.19 14.82 8.04
C SER A 47 -2.71 14.30 9.41
N SER A 48 -2.37 15.19 10.35
CA SER A 48 -1.69 14.89 11.59
C SER A 48 -2.53 15.10 12.85
N THR A 49 -3.69 15.76 12.77
CA THR A 49 -4.56 16.10 13.90
C THR A 49 -4.99 14.91 14.77
N ARG A 50 -5.01 13.69 14.20
CA ARG A 50 -5.35 12.45 14.91
C ARG A 50 -4.16 11.54 15.24
N LYS A 51 -2.91 11.97 14.97
CA LYS A 51 -1.71 11.19 15.31
C LYS A 51 -1.43 11.28 16.82
N LEU A 52 -1.00 10.17 17.43
CA LEU A 52 -0.67 10.11 18.86
C LEU A 52 0.75 10.62 19.16
N PHE A 53 1.68 10.50 18.21
CA PHE A 53 3.07 10.92 18.38
C PHE A 53 3.30 12.28 17.73
N LEU A 54 2.96 13.33 18.48
CA LEU A 54 3.21 14.73 18.13
C LEU A 54 4.28 15.31 19.07
N GLY A 55 5.06 16.26 18.57
CA GLY A 55 6.08 16.97 19.34
C GLY A 55 6.25 18.42 18.88
N ASN A 56 7.00 19.21 19.64
CA ASN A 56 7.36 20.57 19.24
C ASN A 56 8.55 20.52 18.26
N GLY A 57 8.34 20.95 17.02
CA GLY A 57 9.39 21.26 16.05
C GLY A 57 9.70 22.77 16.04
N SER A 58 10.63 23.19 15.18
CA SER A 58 11.02 24.60 15.01
C SER A 58 9.89 25.50 14.52
N SER A 59 8.94 24.97 13.74
CA SER A 59 7.81 25.68 13.13
C SER A 59 6.44 25.34 13.74
N GLY A 60 6.40 24.71 14.92
CA GLY A 60 5.15 24.36 15.61
C GLY A 60 4.99 22.86 15.87
N ILE A 61 3.76 22.35 15.92
CA ILE A 61 3.50 20.94 16.24
C ILE A 61 3.68 20.06 15.00
N VAL A 62 4.56 19.06 15.10
CA VAL A 62 4.86 18.13 14.01
C VAL A 62 4.78 16.67 14.50
N PRO A 63 4.51 15.70 13.60
CA PRO A 63 4.68 14.28 13.92
C PRO A 63 6.13 13.97 14.29
N VAL A 64 6.34 13.18 15.35
CA VAL A 64 7.70 12.81 15.79
C VAL A 64 8.33 11.85 14.78
N SER A 65 9.48 12.23 14.22
CA SER A 65 10.25 11.41 13.28
C SER A 65 11.10 10.36 13.99
N GLY A 66 11.63 9.38 13.24
CA GLY A 66 12.61 8.41 13.77
C GLY A 66 13.91 9.06 14.27
N THR A 67 14.34 10.16 13.64
CA THR A 67 15.50 10.95 14.08
C THR A 67 15.22 11.68 15.40
N GLY A 68 14.03 12.27 15.55
CA GLY A 68 13.59 12.88 16.82
C GLY A 68 13.51 11.86 17.95
N TRP A 69 12.97 10.67 17.69
CA TRP A 69 12.99 9.57 18.67
C TRP A 69 14.40 9.16 19.09
N THR A 70 15.36 9.11 18.17
CA THR A 70 16.77 8.78 18.48
C THR A 70 17.40 9.82 19.41
N GLN A 71 17.10 11.11 19.20
CA GLN A 71 17.54 12.19 20.08
C GLN A 71 16.92 12.09 21.48
N ILE A 72 15.60 11.85 21.57
CA ILE A 72 14.88 11.67 22.84
C ILE A 72 15.45 10.48 23.62
N LEU A 73 15.69 9.34 22.97
CA LEU A 73 16.26 8.14 23.60
C LEU A 73 17.71 8.35 24.06
N THR A 74 18.50 9.13 23.31
CA THR A 74 19.87 9.48 23.70
C THR A 74 19.87 10.39 24.92
N GLN A 75 18.99 11.40 24.98
CA GLN A 75 18.87 12.27 26.14
C GLN A 75 18.40 11.49 27.38
N PHE A 76 17.38 10.64 27.23
CA PHE A 76 16.90 9.76 28.30
C PHE A 76 18.00 8.86 28.88
N ALA A 77 18.89 8.33 28.03
CA ALA A 77 20.05 7.55 28.49
C ALA A 77 21.02 8.40 29.32
N LEU A 78 21.34 9.63 28.87
CA LEU A 78 22.19 10.56 29.60
C LEU A 78 21.59 10.98 30.95
N ASP A 79 20.27 11.27 30.97
CA ASP A 79 19.53 11.63 32.19
C ASP A 79 19.49 10.47 33.20
N ALA A 80 19.48 9.22 32.71
CA ALA A 80 19.63 8.00 33.52
C ALA A 80 21.10 7.70 33.93
N GLY A 81 22.05 8.59 33.64
CA GLY A 81 23.45 8.46 34.01
C GLY A 81 24.26 7.48 33.17
N THR A 82 23.81 7.15 31.95
CA THR A 82 24.52 6.24 31.04
C THR A 82 24.84 6.87 29.69
N HIS A 83 26.02 6.56 29.16
CA HIS A 83 26.44 6.97 27.81
C HIS A 83 26.01 5.97 26.72
N TRP A 84 25.13 5.02 27.05
CA TRP A 84 24.60 4.07 26.08
C TRP A 84 23.74 4.79 25.04
N LYS A 85 24.16 4.72 23.77
CA LYS A 85 23.38 5.16 22.60
C LYS A 85 22.16 4.24 22.40
N LEU A 86 21.09 4.54 23.15
CA LEU A 86 19.85 3.78 23.17
C LEU A 86 19.05 3.99 21.87
N ALA A 87 18.68 2.91 21.20
CA ALA A 87 17.91 2.92 19.96
C ALA A 87 16.65 2.04 20.05
N ALA A 88 15.58 2.43 19.38
CA ALA A 88 14.32 1.68 19.35
C ALA A 88 14.50 0.22 18.84
N HIS A 89 15.48 -0.01 17.97
CA HIS A 89 15.83 -1.35 17.48
C HIS A 89 16.38 -2.25 18.60
N GLN A 90 17.21 -1.72 19.50
CA GLN A 90 17.74 -2.45 20.65
C GLN A 90 16.60 -2.86 21.61
N MET A 91 15.60 -1.99 21.81
CA MET A 91 14.41 -2.32 22.61
C MET A 91 13.61 -3.47 21.99
N ARG A 92 13.48 -3.50 20.65
CA ARG A 92 12.82 -4.58 19.91
C ARG A 92 13.58 -5.90 20.05
N ARG A 93 14.92 -5.89 20.02
CA ARG A 93 15.76 -7.06 20.31
C ARG A 93 15.64 -7.51 21.77
N LEU A 94 15.63 -6.58 22.73
CA LEU A 94 15.39 -6.89 24.15
C LEU A 94 14.02 -7.55 24.37
N TYR A 95 12.97 -7.07 23.70
CA TYR A 95 11.64 -7.69 23.74
C TYR A 95 11.69 -9.14 23.23
N ALA A 96 12.30 -9.40 22.07
CA ALA A 96 12.42 -10.75 21.53
C ALA A 96 13.26 -11.69 22.40
N TYR A 97 14.41 -11.22 22.90
CA TYR A 97 15.24 -12.00 23.80
C TYR A 97 14.50 -12.36 25.10
N THR A 98 13.80 -11.40 25.70
CA THR A 98 12.98 -11.66 26.90
C THR A 98 11.78 -12.56 26.60
N PHE A 99 11.11 -12.39 25.46
CA PHE A 99 10.03 -13.26 24.99
C PHE A 99 10.47 -14.72 24.89
N VAL A 100 11.62 -14.99 24.27
CA VAL A 100 12.20 -16.34 24.15
C VAL A 100 12.69 -16.85 25.50
N ARG A 101 13.47 -16.05 26.25
CA ARG A 101 14.05 -16.43 27.55
C ARG A 101 12.98 -16.80 28.58
N HIS A 102 11.85 -16.10 28.59
CA HIS A 102 10.74 -16.33 29.51
C HIS A 102 9.61 -17.19 28.92
N ARG A 103 9.79 -17.72 27.70
CA ARG A 103 8.82 -18.60 27.00
C ARG A 103 7.42 -17.99 26.92
N LEU A 104 7.33 -16.71 26.56
CA LEU A 104 6.06 -15.96 26.49
C LEU A 104 5.17 -16.39 25.30
N GLY A 105 5.68 -17.24 24.42
CA GLY A 105 4.97 -17.88 23.30
C GLY A 105 5.97 -18.55 22.36
N ASP A 106 5.55 -18.86 21.14
CA ASP A 106 6.40 -19.47 20.12
C ASP A 106 7.06 -18.45 19.16
N MET A 107 7.99 -18.94 18.34
CA MET A 107 8.76 -18.12 17.39
C MET A 107 7.96 -17.67 16.16
N LEU A 108 6.88 -18.35 15.80
CA LEU A 108 5.99 -17.95 14.71
C LEU A 108 5.15 -16.75 15.14
N PHE A 109 4.60 -16.77 16.35
CA PHE A 109 3.91 -15.64 16.96
C PHE A 109 4.82 -14.41 17.06
N LEU A 110 6.07 -14.57 17.53
CA LEU A 110 7.03 -13.47 17.56
C LEU A 110 7.37 -12.93 16.15
N LYS A 111 7.49 -13.82 15.14
CA LYS A 111 7.65 -13.42 13.72
C LYS A 111 6.43 -12.62 13.23
N GLU A 112 5.22 -13.01 13.60
CA GLU A 112 3.98 -12.33 13.22
C GLU A 112 3.79 -10.98 13.90
N GLN A 113 4.16 -10.86 15.18
CA GLN A 113 4.19 -9.57 15.89
C GLN A 113 5.16 -8.60 15.22
N PHE A 114 6.34 -9.10 14.84
CA PHE A 114 7.41 -8.31 14.23
C PHE A 114 7.23 -8.06 12.73
N LYS A 115 6.32 -8.79 12.06
CA LYS A 115 6.16 -8.79 10.59
C LYS A 115 7.47 -9.13 9.85
N HIS A 116 8.31 -9.96 10.45
CA HIS A 116 9.54 -10.42 9.81
C HIS A 116 9.23 -11.30 8.59
N SER A 117 10.01 -11.12 7.53
CA SER A 117 9.87 -11.88 6.28
C SER A 117 10.14 -13.37 6.49
N SER A 118 11.19 -13.72 7.25
CA SER A 118 11.61 -15.10 7.51
C SER A 118 11.67 -15.42 9.01
N ILE A 119 11.87 -16.70 9.37
CA ILE A 119 11.93 -17.14 10.78
C ILE A 119 13.32 -16.90 11.38
N GLU A 120 14.36 -16.96 10.54
CA GLU A 120 15.77 -16.72 10.87
C GLU A 120 15.98 -15.29 11.37
N MET A 121 15.31 -14.31 10.74
CA MET A 121 15.26 -12.92 11.22
C MET A 121 14.73 -12.81 12.66
N THR A 122 13.75 -13.62 13.03
CA THR A 122 13.19 -13.65 14.38
C THR A 122 14.10 -14.41 15.35
N GLN A 123 14.74 -15.50 14.90
CA GLN A 123 15.73 -16.25 15.69
C GLN A 123 16.90 -15.36 16.11
N LEU A 124 17.42 -14.51 15.21
CA LEU A 124 18.50 -13.57 15.54
C LEU A 124 18.09 -12.58 16.65
N TYR A 125 16.86 -12.06 16.61
CA TYR A 125 16.36 -11.14 17.65
C TYR A 125 16.16 -11.83 19.00
N GLY A 126 15.86 -13.13 19.00
CA GLY A 126 15.77 -13.96 20.21
C GLY A 126 17.11 -14.56 20.67
N ALA A 127 18.19 -14.37 19.89
CA ALA A 127 19.51 -14.95 20.18
C ALA A 127 20.23 -14.23 21.35
N ASN A 128 21.38 -14.77 21.73
CA ASN A 128 22.12 -14.30 22.92
C ASN A 128 22.62 -12.85 22.72
N PRO A 129 22.29 -11.89 23.61
CA PRO A 129 22.73 -10.50 23.50
C PRO A 129 24.25 -10.26 23.57
N VAL A 130 25.05 -11.29 23.87
CA VAL A 130 26.53 -11.22 23.82
C VAL A 130 27.09 -11.44 22.40
N GLN A 131 26.28 -11.92 21.45
CA GLN A 131 26.69 -11.99 20.03
C GLN A 131 26.68 -10.60 19.41
N ASP A 132 27.74 -10.25 18.66
CA ASP A 132 28.01 -8.88 18.19
C ASP A 132 26.79 -8.24 17.52
N ALA A 133 26.20 -7.27 18.23
CA ALA A 133 24.91 -6.74 17.87
C ALA A 133 24.95 -5.86 16.63
N GLY A 134 26.04 -5.12 16.40
CA GLY A 134 26.17 -4.23 15.23
C GLY A 134 26.43 -5.03 13.96
N LEU A 135 27.37 -5.97 14.02
CA LEU A 135 27.83 -6.74 12.87
C LEU A 135 26.70 -7.45 12.12
N TYR A 136 25.77 -8.10 12.83
CA TYR A 136 24.62 -8.75 12.18
C TYR A 136 23.58 -7.76 11.65
N ASP A 137 23.36 -6.63 12.32
CA ASP A 137 22.39 -5.62 11.86
C ASP A 137 22.92 -4.95 10.58
N ASP A 138 24.22 -4.64 10.51
CA ASP A 138 24.89 -4.13 9.31
C ASP A 138 24.87 -5.17 8.16
N ILE A 139 25.26 -6.42 8.43
CA ILE A 139 25.18 -7.52 7.45
C ILE A 139 23.75 -7.72 6.94
N LEU A 140 22.73 -7.54 7.77
CA LEU A 140 21.33 -7.69 7.36
C LEU A 140 20.79 -6.49 6.59
N ILE A 141 21.21 -5.26 6.91
CA ILE A 141 20.91 -4.08 6.09
C ILE A 141 21.55 -4.22 4.71
N GLU A 142 22.82 -4.62 4.65
CA GLU A 142 23.51 -4.93 3.40
C GLU A 142 22.84 -6.08 2.65
N LEU A 143 22.48 -7.18 3.32
CA LEU A 143 21.80 -8.32 2.69
C LEU A 143 20.40 -7.95 2.17
N MET A 144 19.65 -7.08 2.86
CA MET A 144 18.35 -6.59 2.38
C MET A 144 18.51 -5.61 1.22
N THR A 145 19.49 -4.70 1.28
CA THR A 145 19.81 -3.76 0.20
C THR A 145 20.27 -4.52 -1.05
N TYR A 146 21.16 -5.50 -0.89
CA TYR A 146 21.59 -6.41 -1.95
C TYR A 146 20.43 -7.23 -2.50
N LYS A 147 19.58 -7.84 -1.67
CA LYS A 147 18.41 -8.60 -2.15
C LYS A 147 17.40 -7.70 -2.87
N ALA A 148 17.18 -6.48 -2.41
CA ALA A 148 16.34 -5.51 -3.11
C ALA A 148 16.95 -5.13 -4.47
N GLY A 149 18.27 -4.90 -4.53
CA GLY A 149 19.01 -4.69 -5.78
C GLY A 149 18.89 -5.88 -6.74
N VAL A 150 19.11 -7.11 -6.27
CA VAL A 150 18.95 -8.34 -7.07
C VAL A 150 17.50 -8.49 -7.58
N VAL A 151 16.50 -8.19 -6.77
CA VAL A 151 15.08 -8.23 -7.19
C VAL A 151 14.70 -7.07 -8.11
N ALA A 152 15.45 -5.95 -8.09
CA ALA A 152 15.28 -4.81 -8.98
C ALA A 152 16.10 -4.91 -10.29
N GLN A 153 17.13 -5.76 -10.31
CA GLN A 153 17.84 -6.25 -11.51
C GLN A 153 17.04 -7.39 -12.18
N TRP A 154 16.43 -8.28 -11.38
CA TRP A 154 15.16 -8.89 -11.79
C TRP A 154 14.16 -7.73 -12.07
N LEU A 155 13.14 -7.89 -12.92
CA LEU A 155 12.39 -6.74 -13.50
C LEU A 155 13.13 -5.93 -14.60
N GLU A 156 14.46 -5.71 -14.58
CA GLU A 156 15.15 -5.06 -15.72
C GLU A 156 14.95 -5.84 -17.03
N LYS A 157 14.56 -5.17 -18.11
CA LYS A 157 14.10 -5.76 -19.37
C LYS A 157 14.93 -6.96 -19.85
N ASP A 158 16.23 -6.76 -20.01
CA ASP A 158 17.14 -7.69 -20.70
C ASP A 158 17.92 -8.63 -19.77
N GLU A 159 17.75 -8.54 -18.44
CA GLU A 159 18.49 -9.37 -17.47
C GLU A 159 18.14 -10.87 -17.64
N PRO A 160 19.11 -11.77 -17.86
CA PRO A 160 18.86 -13.17 -18.21
C PRO A 160 18.42 -14.03 -17.02
N LEU A 161 17.11 -14.30 -16.91
CA LEU A 161 16.54 -15.14 -15.84
C LEU A 161 16.26 -16.59 -16.29
N ALA A 162 16.48 -17.55 -15.39
CA ALA A 162 16.22 -18.99 -15.61
C ALA A 162 15.27 -19.60 -14.55
N GLY A 163 14.81 -20.83 -14.79
CA GLY A 163 13.89 -21.55 -13.90
C GLY A 163 12.44 -21.03 -13.92
N GLY A 164 11.54 -21.70 -13.18
CA GLY A 164 10.10 -21.42 -13.21
C GLY A 164 9.72 -20.03 -12.70
N ALA A 165 10.43 -19.49 -11.71
CA ALA A 165 10.25 -18.11 -11.26
C ALA A 165 10.76 -17.10 -12.30
N GLY A 166 11.95 -17.36 -12.88
CA GLY A 166 12.52 -16.52 -13.94
C GLY A 166 11.71 -16.52 -15.24
N PHE A 167 10.94 -17.58 -15.54
CA PHE A 167 9.94 -17.56 -16.60
C PHE A 167 8.80 -16.58 -16.29
N LYS A 168 8.22 -16.65 -15.09
CA LYS A 168 7.12 -15.74 -14.67
C LYS A 168 7.56 -14.27 -14.63
N ILE A 169 8.77 -13.98 -14.16
CA ILE A 169 9.30 -12.61 -14.13
C ILE A 169 9.53 -12.10 -15.57
N ARG A 170 10.08 -12.91 -16.48
CA ARG A 170 10.20 -12.52 -17.90
C ARG A 170 8.84 -12.33 -18.57
N GLN A 171 7.85 -13.16 -18.27
CA GLN A 171 6.48 -12.99 -18.76
C GLN A 171 5.85 -11.68 -18.26
N MET A 172 6.14 -11.28 -17.02
CA MET A 172 5.71 -9.98 -16.47
C MET A 172 6.45 -8.81 -17.13
N ARG A 173 7.77 -8.85 -17.32
CA ARG A 173 8.51 -7.82 -18.07
C ARG A 173 8.00 -7.63 -19.50
N ALA A 174 7.68 -8.73 -20.17
CA ALA A 174 7.13 -8.73 -21.52
C ALA A 174 5.73 -8.09 -21.63
N GLN A 175 5.09 -7.74 -20.51
CA GLN A 175 3.82 -6.99 -20.50
C GLN A 175 4.03 -5.47 -20.63
N ASP A 176 5.19 -4.93 -20.21
CA ASP A 176 5.49 -3.49 -20.30
C ASP A 176 5.93 -3.04 -21.72
N GLU A 177 6.49 -3.94 -22.53
CA GLU A 177 6.92 -3.66 -23.91
C GLU A 177 5.76 -3.58 -24.93
N GLY A 178 4.50 -3.57 -24.46
CA GLY A 178 3.32 -3.51 -25.34
C GLY A 178 2.01 -3.05 -24.71
N CYS A 179 1.90 -2.97 -23.37
CA CYS A 179 0.69 -2.49 -22.70
C CYS A 179 0.80 -1.00 -22.34
N GLY A 180 0.38 -0.12 -23.26
CA GLY A 180 0.44 1.34 -23.14
C GLY A 180 -0.51 1.96 -22.10
N GLY A 181 -0.44 1.53 -20.83
CA GLY A 181 -1.03 2.22 -19.70
C GLY A 181 -2.53 1.96 -19.46
N SER A 182 -2.83 1.01 -18.59
CA SER A 182 -4.05 1.01 -17.77
C SER A 182 -3.76 0.21 -16.49
N GLY A 183 -3.31 0.92 -15.46
CA GLY A 183 -2.89 0.30 -14.21
C GLY A 183 -4.01 -0.43 -13.47
N ILE A 184 -3.70 -0.90 -12.25
CA ILE A 184 -4.57 -1.64 -11.32
C ILE A 184 -6.03 -1.17 -11.18
N TYR A 185 -6.35 0.08 -11.54
CA TYR A 185 -7.68 0.71 -11.47
C TYR A 185 -8.53 0.59 -12.73
N ALA A 186 -8.00 0.12 -13.87
CA ALA A 186 -8.70 0.07 -15.16
C ALA A 186 -8.69 -1.33 -15.80
N LYS A 187 -8.80 -2.39 -14.99
CA LYS A 187 -8.77 -3.80 -15.45
C LYS A 187 -9.82 -4.18 -16.51
N GLY A 188 -10.88 -3.38 -16.67
CA GLY A 188 -11.96 -3.66 -17.61
C GLY A 188 -11.60 -3.52 -19.10
N THR A 189 -10.50 -2.83 -19.44
CA THR A 189 -10.13 -2.54 -20.84
C THR A 189 -9.32 -3.65 -21.54
N CYS A 190 -9.04 -4.76 -20.85
CA CYS A 190 -8.13 -5.82 -21.32
C CYS A 190 -8.85 -7.11 -21.79
N SER A 191 -10.07 -7.02 -22.34
CA SER A 191 -10.89 -8.20 -22.70
C SER A 191 -10.30 -9.10 -23.80
N GLU A 192 -9.63 -8.52 -24.79
CA GLU A 192 -8.98 -9.26 -25.90
C GLU A 192 -7.51 -9.57 -25.60
N CYS A 193 -6.99 -9.14 -24.44
CA CYS A 193 -5.65 -9.48 -24.00
C CYS A 193 -5.65 -10.91 -23.44
N GLY A 194 -5.01 -11.85 -24.13
CA GLY A 194 -4.85 -13.24 -23.68
C GLY A 194 -4.06 -13.45 -22.37
N ASN A 195 -3.70 -12.38 -21.67
CA ASN A 195 -3.11 -12.38 -20.32
C ASN A 195 -4.04 -11.76 -19.25
N GLY A 196 -5.28 -11.37 -19.60
CA GLY A 196 -6.25 -10.82 -18.67
C GLY A 196 -6.76 -11.87 -17.68
N LEU A 197 -6.86 -11.50 -16.39
CA LEU A 197 -7.47 -12.34 -15.35
C LEU A 197 -8.67 -11.60 -14.73
N ILE A 198 -9.86 -12.08 -15.07
CA ILE A 198 -11.14 -11.68 -14.46
C ILE A 198 -11.70 -12.91 -13.76
N ASP A 199 -12.06 -12.77 -12.49
CA ASP A 199 -12.66 -13.85 -11.69
C ASP A 199 -14.09 -13.49 -11.25
N SER A 200 -14.79 -14.44 -10.65
CA SER A 200 -16.21 -14.34 -10.29
C SER A 200 -16.54 -13.17 -9.35
N ARG A 201 -15.57 -12.57 -8.66
CA ARG A 201 -15.79 -11.38 -7.81
C ARG A 201 -16.20 -10.15 -8.62
N PHE A 202 -15.91 -10.13 -9.93
CA PHE A 202 -16.26 -9.03 -10.83
C PHE A 202 -17.64 -9.17 -11.49
N ILE A 203 -18.35 -10.28 -11.28
CA ILE A 203 -19.70 -10.51 -11.85
C ILE A 203 -20.65 -9.33 -11.63
N PRO A 204 -20.82 -8.77 -10.40
CA PRO A 204 -21.75 -7.66 -10.19
C PRO A 204 -21.37 -6.43 -11.03
N ILE A 205 -20.07 -6.09 -11.09
CA ILE A 205 -19.57 -4.92 -11.83
C ILE A 205 -19.86 -5.06 -13.33
N TRP A 206 -19.67 -6.25 -13.89
CA TRP A 206 -19.97 -6.51 -15.30
C TRP A 206 -21.47 -6.57 -15.61
N GLN A 207 -22.30 -7.02 -14.66
CA GLN A 207 -23.77 -6.94 -14.78
C GLN A 207 -24.26 -5.49 -14.79
N GLU A 208 -23.74 -4.64 -13.90
CA GLU A 208 -24.01 -3.18 -13.91
C GLU A 208 -23.59 -2.55 -15.24
N ALA A 209 -22.36 -2.84 -15.71
CA ALA A 209 -21.84 -2.30 -16.96
C ALA A 209 -22.67 -2.74 -18.18
N TYR A 210 -23.03 -4.02 -18.26
CA TYR A 210 -23.88 -4.55 -19.33
C TYR A 210 -25.25 -3.86 -19.37
N ARG A 211 -25.87 -3.61 -18.19
CA ARG A 211 -27.14 -2.86 -18.11
C ARG A 211 -26.98 -1.43 -18.60
N HIS A 212 -26.00 -0.68 -18.09
CA HIS A 212 -25.80 0.72 -18.49
C HIS A 212 -25.48 0.86 -19.98
N HIS A 213 -24.73 -0.06 -20.58
CA HIS A 213 -24.51 -0.05 -22.03
C HIS A 213 -25.77 -0.46 -22.83
N LYS A 214 -26.66 -1.30 -22.27
CA LYS A 214 -27.96 -1.65 -22.88
C LYS A 214 -28.93 -0.47 -22.86
N GLU A 215 -28.93 0.30 -21.78
CA GLU A 215 -29.65 1.59 -21.69
C GLU A 215 -29.08 2.59 -22.70
N LEU A 216 -27.75 2.78 -22.72
CA LEU A 216 -27.06 3.71 -23.61
C LEU A 216 -27.22 3.36 -25.11
N LYS A 217 -27.47 2.08 -25.47
CA LYS A 217 -27.71 1.67 -26.86
C LYS A 217 -28.93 2.38 -27.47
N ASN A 218 -29.95 2.65 -26.66
CA ASN A 218 -31.16 3.36 -27.11
C ASN A 218 -30.82 4.80 -27.54
N ASP A 219 -30.05 5.50 -26.71
CA ASP A 219 -29.68 6.91 -26.96
C ASP A 219 -28.55 7.06 -27.98
N ALA A 220 -27.67 6.05 -28.12
CA ALA A 220 -26.52 6.07 -29.01
C ALA A 220 -26.88 6.37 -30.47
N THR A 221 -28.07 5.97 -30.92
CA THR A 221 -28.58 6.24 -32.27
C THR A 221 -28.64 7.74 -32.59
N ALA A 222 -28.98 8.58 -31.60
CA ALA A 222 -29.00 10.04 -31.74
C ALA A 222 -27.60 10.68 -31.65
N MET A 223 -26.61 9.95 -31.12
CA MET A 223 -25.22 10.41 -30.96
C MET A 223 -24.31 10.06 -32.15
N GLY A 224 -24.84 9.32 -33.14
CA GLY A 224 -24.18 9.03 -34.40
C GLY A 224 -23.39 7.72 -34.46
N PRO A 225 -23.00 7.28 -35.67
CA PRO A 225 -22.57 5.89 -35.93
C PRO A 225 -21.27 5.48 -35.22
N GLY A 226 -20.40 6.45 -34.87
CA GLY A 226 -19.19 6.17 -34.08
C GLY A 226 -19.48 5.82 -32.62
N VAL A 227 -20.56 6.38 -32.04
CA VAL A 227 -21.00 6.08 -30.68
C VAL A 227 -21.75 4.75 -30.66
N VAL A 228 -22.65 4.51 -31.61
CA VAL A 228 -23.35 3.22 -31.78
C VAL A 228 -22.36 2.06 -31.83
N LYS A 229 -21.37 2.10 -32.74
CA LYS A 229 -20.34 1.05 -32.86
C LYS A 229 -19.52 0.82 -31.58
N ARG A 230 -19.31 1.87 -30.78
CA ARG A 230 -18.60 1.76 -29.50
C ARG A 230 -19.47 1.04 -28.46
N VAL A 231 -20.73 1.47 -28.31
CA VAL A 231 -21.68 0.89 -27.35
C VAL A 231 -21.96 -0.58 -27.68
N GLU A 232 -22.09 -0.94 -28.96
CA GLU A 232 -22.29 -2.33 -29.39
C GLU A 232 -21.08 -3.22 -29.10
N ARG A 233 -19.86 -2.73 -29.34
CA ARG A 233 -18.62 -3.44 -28.98
C ARG A 233 -18.51 -3.63 -27.47
N ASP A 234 -18.74 -2.57 -26.70
CA ASP A 234 -18.60 -2.58 -25.24
C ASP A 234 -19.69 -3.48 -24.59
N LEU A 235 -20.88 -3.58 -25.20
CA LEU A 235 -21.93 -4.57 -24.88
C LEU A 235 -21.48 -6.01 -25.13
N ALA A 236 -20.97 -6.30 -26.34
CA ALA A 236 -20.52 -7.64 -26.71
C ALA A 236 -19.35 -8.11 -25.81
N GLN A 237 -18.44 -7.20 -25.48
CA GLN A 237 -17.35 -7.42 -24.53
C GLN A 237 -17.88 -7.82 -23.13
N ALA A 238 -18.82 -7.04 -22.57
CA ALA A 238 -19.39 -7.34 -21.26
C ALA A 238 -20.18 -8.66 -21.25
N ALA A 239 -20.89 -8.98 -22.34
CA ALA A 239 -21.61 -10.25 -22.49
C ALA A 239 -20.68 -11.46 -22.51
N ASN A 240 -19.58 -11.41 -23.28
CA ASN A 240 -18.59 -12.48 -23.35
C ASN A 240 -17.95 -12.75 -21.98
N ILE A 241 -17.55 -11.69 -21.26
CA ILE A 241 -16.95 -11.82 -19.92
C ILE A 241 -17.95 -12.43 -18.92
N LEU A 242 -19.22 -12.04 -18.95
CA LEU A 242 -20.24 -12.64 -18.09
C LEU A 242 -20.46 -14.12 -18.42
N LYS A 243 -20.51 -14.48 -19.71
CA LYS A 243 -20.63 -15.86 -20.19
C LYS A 243 -19.46 -16.74 -19.74
N ASP A 244 -18.22 -16.25 -19.86
CA ASP A 244 -17.02 -16.96 -19.41
C ASP A 244 -16.98 -17.16 -17.88
N LEU A 245 -17.61 -16.24 -17.12
CA LEU A 245 -17.83 -16.36 -15.68
C LEU A 245 -19.07 -17.20 -15.30
N GLY A 246 -19.73 -17.83 -16.28
CA GLY A 246 -20.88 -18.71 -16.08
C GLY A 246 -22.23 -18.00 -15.90
N VAL A 247 -22.30 -16.70 -16.19
CA VAL A 247 -23.52 -15.88 -16.09
C VAL A 247 -24.15 -15.72 -17.46
N GLN A 248 -25.36 -16.23 -17.64
CA GLN A 248 -26.15 -15.99 -18.84
C GLN A 248 -26.68 -14.55 -18.84
N VAL A 249 -26.56 -13.86 -19.97
CA VAL A 249 -27.21 -12.57 -20.23
C VAL A 249 -28.00 -12.66 -21.53
N ASP A 250 -29.17 -12.03 -21.56
CA ASP A 250 -30.04 -12.01 -22.74
C ASP A 250 -29.40 -11.16 -23.85
N ALA A 251 -28.68 -11.84 -24.74
CA ALA A 251 -28.22 -11.30 -26.01
C ALA A 251 -29.45 -11.01 -26.88
N GLY A 252 -29.74 -9.73 -27.09
CA GLY A 252 -30.85 -9.30 -27.94
C GLY A 252 -30.51 -9.45 -29.42
N ASP A 253 -31.21 -10.37 -30.08
CA ASP A 253 -31.44 -10.48 -31.52
C ASP A 253 -30.22 -10.34 -32.44
N GLU A 254 -29.45 -11.43 -32.55
CA GLU A 254 -28.96 -11.84 -33.87
C GLU A 254 -30.11 -12.55 -34.61
N ASP A 255 -30.28 -12.26 -35.91
CA ASP A 255 -31.30 -12.75 -36.87
C ASP A 255 -32.61 -11.94 -37.06
N ALA A 256 -32.47 -10.81 -37.77
CA ALA A 256 -33.55 -10.22 -38.58
C ALA A 256 -33.16 -10.18 -40.08
N GLN A 257 -33.20 -11.35 -40.72
CA GLN A 257 -33.41 -11.61 -42.15
C GLN A 257 -32.64 -10.77 -43.20
N VAL A 258 -31.69 -11.42 -43.88
CA VAL A 258 -31.30 -11.07 -45.26
C VAL A 258 -31.72 -12.19 -46.22
N ALA A 259 -32.38 -11.79 -47.31
CA ALA A 259 -32.68 -12.54 -48.54
C ALA A 259 -33.72 -13.68 -48.48
N SER A 260 -34.90 -13.37 -49.05
CA SER A 260 -35.61 -14.30 -49.94
C SER A 260 -35.72 -13.65 -51.32
N CYS A 261 -34.88 -14.11 -52.25
CA CYS A 261 -35.10 -14.09 -53.70
C CYS A 261 -34.63 -15.44 -54.23
#